data_AF-A0AAD4DRX3-F1
#
_entry.id   AF-A0AAD4DRX3-F1
#
_cell.length_a   1.000
_cell.length_b   1.000
_cell.length_c   1.000
_cell.angle_alpha   90.00
_cell.angle_beta   90.00
_cell.angle_gamma   90.00
#
_symmetry.space_group_name_H-M   'P 1'
#
loop_
_entity.id
_entity.type
_entity.pdbx_description
1 polymer ?
#
loop_
_entity_poly.entity_id
_entity_poly.type
_entity_poly.pdbx_seq_one_letter_code
_entity_poly.pdbx_strand_id
1 'polypeptide(L)'
;MLQKYWPLERTELKANLAVADPNIRGQRNSMLPWFWSLDVQGDSVSNDWLNEFYRVHWLRTKALRDHWAEELILVSYEMHWTIDFLAHKAETWLSRITRQGNAIKDGHKCYAIRQAHMYRQLAKHAHSQFVEVDPTFGHNL
;
A
#
# COMPACT_ATOMS: atom_id res chain seq x y z
N MET A 1 -13.21 -17.06 39.65
CA MET A 1 -13.99 -16.06 38.89
C MET A 1 -13.06 -14.93 38.39
N LEU A 2 -11.97 -15.28 37.67
CA LEU A 2 -10.96 -14.31 37.18
C LEU A 2 -10.42 -14.67 35.76
N GLN A 3 -10.84 -15.79 35.18
CA GLN A 3 -10.36 -16.26 33.86
C GLN A 3 -11.00 -15.52 32.67
N LYS A 4 -11.91 -14.56 32.89
CA LYS A 4 -12.71 -13.93 31.82
C LYS A 4 -12.04 -12.69 31.21
N TYR A 5 -11.00 -12.14 31.82
CA TYR A 5 -10.45 -10.83 31.46
C TYR A 5 -8.95 -10.92 31.17
N TRP A 6 -8.48 -10.23 30.14
CA TRP A 6 -7.05 -10.10 29.87
C TRP A 6 -6.38 -9.21 30.93
N PRO A 7 -5.09 -9.44 31.23
CA PRO A 7 -4.35 -8.60 32.16
C PRO A 7 -4.24 -7.18 31.59
N LEU A 8 -4.55 -6.18 32.43
CA LEU A 8 -4.49 -4.78 32.04
C LEU A 8 -3.04 -4.29 32.10
N GLU A 9 -2.49 -3.87 30.98
CA GLU A 9 -1.12 -3.34 30.93
C GLU A 9 -1.09 -1.82 31.14
N ARG A 10 0.02 -1.29 31.70
CA ARG A 10 0.18 0.17 31.91
C ARG A 10 0.16 0.97 30.60
N THR A 11 0.50 0.33 29.48
CA THR A 11 0.46 0.88 28.12
C THR A 11 -0.98 1.19 27.68
N GLU A 12 -1.95 0.40 28.16
CA GLU A 12 -3.38 0.48 27.83
C GLU A 12 -4.14 1.51 28.70
N LEU A 13 -3.57 1.90 29.84
CA LEU A 13 -4.11 2.92 30.75
C LEU A 13 -3.84 4.36 30.29
N LYS A 14 -3.20 4.55 29.14
CA LYS A 14 -3.02 5.88 28.57
C LYS A 14 -4.38 6.42 28.12
N ALA A 15 -4.67 7.67 28.49
CA ALA A 15 -5.87 8.36 28.02
C ALA A 15 -5.90 8.34 26.49
N ASN A 16 -6.78 7.51 25.93
CA ASN A 16 -6.91 7.42 24.49
C ASN A 16 -7.80 8.57 24.04
N LEU A 17 -7.17 9.65 23.55
CA LEU A 17 -7.90 10.82 23.04
C LEU A 17 -8.85 10.45 21.89
N ALA A 18 -8.75 9.27 21.27
CA ALA A 18 -9.70 8.84 20.24
C ALA A 18 -11.13 8.72 20.76
N VAL A 19 -11.29 8.52 22.06
CA VAL A 19 -12.57 8.44 22.76
C VAL A 19 -13.10 9.84 23.10
N ALA A 20 -12.21 10.78 23.45
CA ALA A 20 -12.57 12.13 23.86
C ALA A 20 -12.76 13.11 22.69
N ASP A 21 -11.96 12.99 21.65
CA ASP A 21 -12.07 13.75 20.41
C ASP A 21 -11.72 12.83 19.22
N PRO A 22 -12.74 12.25 18.57
CA PRO A 22 -12.54 11.26 17.52
C PRO A 22 -11.94 11.86 16.24
N ASN A 23 -11.81 13.18 16.11
CA ASN A 23 -11.32 13.85 14.89
C ASN A 23 -9.86 14.33 14.99
N ILE A 24 -9.13 13.95 16.04
CA ILE A 24 -7.73 14.32 16.21
C ILE A 24 -6.85 13.63 15.16
N ARG A 25 -6.08 14.44 14.45
CA ARG A 25 -5.10 14.00 13.45
C ARG A 25 -3.96 13.23 14.15
N GLY A 26 -3.57 12.08 13.61
CA GLY A 26 -2.44 11.27 14.13
C GLY A 26 -2.83 10.02 14.93
N GLN A 27 -4.13 9.76 15.12
CA GLN A 27 -4.63 8.55 15.79
C GLN A 27 -4.72 7.31 14.88
N ARG A 28 -4.20 7.37 13.66
CA ARG A 28 -4.28 6.26 12.67
C ARG A 28 -3.70 4.93 13.20
N ASN A 29 -2.71 5.00 14.09
CA ASN A 29 -2.03 3.83 14.66
C ASN A 29 -2.36 3.57 16.14
N SER A 30 -3.25 4.35 16.76
CA SER A 30 -3.64 4.08 18.14
C SER A 30 -4.66 2.95 18.17
N MET A 31 -4.21 1.74 18.52
CA MET A 31 -5.13 0.66 18.87
C MET A 31 -5.87 1.05 20.15
N LEU A 32 -7.19 0.81 20.14
CA LEU A 32 -7.99 0.90 21.35
C LEU A 32 -7.66 -0.27 22.27
N PRO A 33 -7.53 -0.02 23.59
CA PRO A 33 -7.43 -1.10 24.55
C PRO A 33 -8.60 -2.09 24.43
N TRP A 34 -8.32 -3.39 24.61
CA TRP A 34 -9.30 -4.47 24.45
C TRP A 34 -10.54 -4.30 25.34
N PHE A 35 -10.40 -3.66 26.51
CA PHE A 35 -11.52 -3.44 27.44
C PHE A 35 -12.57 -2.45 26.91
N TRP A 36 -12.19 -1.53 26.01
CA TRP A 36 -13.14 -0.67 25.28
C TRP A 36 -13.89 -1.42 24.18
N SER A 37 -13.60 -2.70 23.96
CA SER A 37 -14.34 -3.56 23.03
C SER A 37 -15.14 -4.66 23.75
N LEU A 38 -15.09 -4.71 25.09
CA LEU A 38 -15.90 -5.65 25.86
C LEU A 38 -17.28 -5.07 26.15
N ASP A 39 -18.31 -5.82 25.78
CA ASP A 39 -19.64 -5.65 26.35
C ASP A 39 -19.70 -6.30 27.73
N VAL A 40 -19.71 -5.46 28.77
CA VAL A 40 -19.88 -5.91 30.16
C VAL A 40 -21.37 -5.86 30.47
N GLN A 41 -21.98 -7.03 30.65
CA GLN A 41 -23.37 -7.19 31.12
C GLN A 41 -24.46 -6.52 30.24
N GLY A 42 -24.19 -6.23 28.96
CA GLY A 42 -25.17 -5.60 28.06
C GLY A 42 -25.25 -4.08 28.17
N ASP A 43 -24.35 -3.43 28.93
CA ASP A 43 -24.30 -1.97 29.10
C ASP A 43 -24.02 -1.23 27.79
N SER A 44 -23.43 -1.89 26.78
CA SER A 44 -23.17 -1.27 25.47
C SER A 44 -24.45 -0.87 24.72
N VAL A 45 -25.58 -1.54 24.99
CA VAL A 45 -26.86 -1.29 24.31
C VAL A 45 -27.59 -0.07 24.89
N SER A 46 -27.30 0.28 26.16
CA SER A 46 -27.94 1.40 26.86
C SER A 46 -27.23 2.75 26.65
N ASN A 47 -26.06 2.77 26.01
CA ASN A 47 -25.22 3.94 25.91
C ASN A 47 -25.04 4.37 24.44
N ASP A 48 -25.90 5.29 23.99
CA ASP A 48 -25.92 5.83 22.62
C ASP A 48 -24.54 6.34 22.17
N TRP A 49 -23.75 6.91 23.09
CA TRP A 49 -22.41 7.40 22.79
C TRP A 49 -21.41 6.26 22.53
N LEU A 50 -21.47 5.15 23.30
CA LEU A 50 -20.65 3.97 23.03
C LEU A 50 -21.02 3.31 21.70
N ASN A 51 -22.31 3.25 21.37
CA ASN A 51 -22.77 2.70 20.10
C ASN A 51 -22.24 3.52 18.90
N GLU A 52 -22.33 4.86 18.98
CA GLU A 52 -21.79 5.72 17.95
C GLU A 52 -20.25 5.60 17.83
N PHE A 53 -19.57 5.50 18.97
CA PHE A 53 -18.12 5.27 19.01
C PHE A 53 -17.73 3.95 18.29
N TYR A 54 -18.42 2.84 18.61
CA TYR A 54 -18.19 1.56 17.94
C TYR A 54 -18.52 1.60 16.45
N ARG A 55 -19.60 2.28 16.06
CA ARG A 55 -20.00 2.44 14.66
C ARG A 55 -18.92 3.18 13.86
N VAL A 56 -18.43 4.31 14.37
CA VAL A 56 -17.36 5.09 13.73
C VAL A 56 -16.05 4.30 13.68
N HIS A 57 -15.70 3.60 14.77
CA HIS A 57 -14.49 2.78 14.81
C HIS A 57 -14.56 1.63 13.79
N TRP A 58 -15.69 0.92 13.73
CA TRP A 58 -15.92 -0.14 12.75
C TRP A 58 -15.84 0.39 11.31
N LEU A 59 -16.45 1.54 11.02
CA LEU A 59 -16.39 2.16 9.69
C LEU A 59 -14.95 2.50 9.29
N ARG A 60 -14.13 3.01 10.22
CA ARG A 60 -12.70 3.31 9.97
C ARG A 60 -11.90 2.05 9.69
N THR A 61 -12.07 1.03 10.53
CA THR A 61 -11.36 -0.25 10.37
C THR A 61 -11.78 -0.95 9.08
N LYS A 62 -13.07 -0.89 8.73
CA LYS A 62 -13.59 -1.37 7.44
C LYS A 62 -12.97 -0.61 6.27
N ALA A 63 -12.98 0.72 6.30
CA ALA A 63 -12.40 1.55 5.24
C ALA A 63 -10.89 1.29 5.07
N LEU A 64 -10.17 1.10 6.19
CA LEU A 64 -8.75 0.74 6.15
C LEU A 64 -8.55 -0.63 5.50
N ARG A 65 -9.31 -1.65 5.90
CA ARG A 65 -9.28 -2.97 5.27
C ARG A 65 -9.57 -2.90 3.77
N ASP A 66 -10.62 -2.18 3.39
CA ASP A 66 -11.04 -2.03 1.99
C ASP A 66 -9.93 -1.33 1.18
N HIS A 67 -9.29 -0.30 1.74
CA HIS A 67 -8.12 0.36 1.14
C HIS A 67 -6.93 -0.58 0.96
N TRP A 68 -6.58 -1.40 1.97
CA TRP A 68 -5.49 -2.37 1.84
C TRP A 68 -5.78 -3.43 0.78
N ALA A 69 -7.05 -3.84 0.65
CA ALA A 69 -7.47 -4.77 -0.40
C ALA A 69 -7.34 -4.14 -1.79
N GLU A 70 -7.72 -2.86 -1.95
CA GLU A 70 -7.50 -2.09 -3.17
C GLU A 70 -6.01 -1.92 -3.48
N GLU A 71 -5.19 -1.52 -2.49
CA GLU A 71 -3.74 -1.34 -2.63
C GLU A 71 -3.06 -2.63 -3.07
N LEU A 72 -3.45 -3.78 -2.54
CA LEU A 72 -2.89 -5.06 -2.96
C LEU A 72 -3.11 -5.33 -4.46
N ILE A 73 -4.31 -5.02 -4.95
CA ILE A 73 -4.64 -5.13 -6.38
C ILE A 73 -3.80 -4.11 -7.19
N LEU A 74 -3.76 -2.85 -6.75
CA LEU A 74 -3.02 -1.78 -7.45
C LEU A 74 -1.53 -2.08 -7.54
N VAL A 75 -0.90 -2.54 -6.45
CA VAL A 75 0.53 -2.88 -6.42
C VAL A 75 0.87 -3.92 -7.49
N SER A 76 0.02 -4.93 -7.69
CA SER A 76 0.22 -5.93 -8.75
C SER A 76 0.23 -5.30 -10.15
N TYR A 77 -0.66 -4.34 -10.41
CA TYR A 77 -0.68 -3.61 -11.67
C TYR A 77 0.49 -2.64 -11.81
N GLU A 78 0.89 -1.96 -10.74
CA GLU A 78 2.05 -1.07 -10.73
C GLU A 78 3.34 -1.79 -11.06
N MET A 79 3.52 -3.03 -10.60
CA MET A 79 4.66 -3.88 -10.98
C MET A 79 4.70 -4.14 -12.49
N HIS A 80 3.55 -4.49 -13.09
CA HIS A 80 3.43 -4.68 -14.55
C HIS A 80 3.72 -3.38 -15.30
N TRP A 81 3.05 -2.28 -14.93
CA TRP A 81 3.24 -0.98 -15.55
C TRP A 81 4.66 -0.45 -15.43
N THR A 82 5.38 -0.77 -14.35
CA THR A 82 6.78 -0.41 -14.20
C THR A 82 7.65 -1.06 -15.27
N ILE A 83 7.44 -2.35 -15.55
CA ILE A 83 8.17 -3.06 -16.61
C ILE A 83 7.81 -2.48 -17.98
N ASP A 84 6.52 -2.32 -18.26
CA ASP A 84 6.03 -1.77 -19.53
C ASP A 84 6.56 -0.36 -19.78
N PHE A 85 6.57 0.47 -18.74
CA PHE A 85 7.15 1.81 -18.80
C PHE A 85 8.64 1.77 -19.15
N LEU A 86 9.42 0.90 -18.50
CA LEU A 86 10.85 0.76 -18.77
C LEU A 86 11.10 0.26 -20.20
N ALA A 87 10.32 -0.71 -20.68
CA ALA A 87 10.37 -1.20 -22.05
C ALA A 87 10.03 -0.07 -23.05
N HIS A 88 8.94 0.66 -22.80
CA HIS A 88 8.54 1.80 -23.60
C HIS A 88 9.60 2.91 -23.62
N LYS A 89 10.29 3.17 -22.51
CA LYS A 89 11.42 4.11 -22.48
C LYS A 89 12.59 3.64 -23.34
N ALA A 90 12.92 2.36 -23.33
CA ALA A 90 13.95 1.81 -24.20
C ALA A 90 13.58 2.00 -25.68
N GLU A 91 12.34 1.72 -26.05
CA GLU A 91 11.83 1.92 -27.41
C GLU A 91 11.81 3.40 -27.81
N THR A 92 11.43 4.29 -26.90
CA THR A 92 11.47 5.73 -27.11
C THR A 92 12.88 6.22 -27.45
N TRP A 93 13.91 5.65 -26.80
CA TRP A 93 15.30 5.98 -27.14
C TRP A 93 15.70 5.47 -28.53
N LEU A 94 15.26 4.28 -28.92
CA LEU A 94 15.54 3.73 -30.25
C LEU A 94 14.77 4.45 -31.35
N SER A 95 13.52 4.84 -31.10
CA SER A 95 12.69 5.56 -32.07
C SER A 95 13.23 6.96 -32.37
N ARG A 96 13.95 7.58 -31.42
CA ARG A 96 14.70 8.84 -31.68
C ARG A 96 15.78 8.65 -32.74
N ILE A 97 16.41 7.48 -32.80
CA ILE A 97 17.41 7.15 -33.82
C ILE A 97 16.74 7.03 -35.19
N THR A 98 15.64 6.27 -35.27
CA THR A 98 14.95 6.02 -36.55
C THR A 98 14.28 7.27 -37.10
N ARG A 99 13.69 8.13 -36.25
CA ARG A 99 12.96 9.33 -36.66
C ARG A 99 13.83 10.41 -37.29
N GLN A 100 15.10 10.48 -36.91
CA GLN A 100 16.02 11.53 -37.33
C GLN A 100 16.96 11.05 -38.47
N GLY A 101 16.95 9.75 -38.78
CA GLY A 101 17.60 9.17 -39.96
C GLY A 101 19.11 9.39 -40.05
N ASN A 102 19.62 9.54 -41.27
CA ASN A 102 21.06 9.72 -41.55
C ASN A 102 21.65 11.05 -41.03
N ALA A 103 20.82 11.98 -40.53
CA ALA A 103 21.27 13.28 -40.03
C ALA A 103 21.85 13.23 -38.59
N ILE A 104 21.73 12.09 -37.89
CA ILE A 104 22.29 11.94 -36.54
C ILE A 104 23.80 11.66 -36.59
N LYS A 105 24.57 12.45 -35.83
CA LYS A 105 25.99 12.16 -35.53
C LYS A 105 26.14 10.83 -34.79
N ASP A 106 27.10 10.00 -35.17
CA ASP A 106 27.25 8.63 -34.63
C ASP A 106 27.34 8.57 -33.10
N GLY A 107 27.95 9.57 -32.44
CA GLY A 107 27.98 9.65 -30.97
C GLY A 107 26.59 9.68 -30.32
N HIS A 108 25.62 10.38 -30.92
CA HIS A 108 24.24 10.40 -30.44
C HIS A 108 23.55 9.04 -30.64
N LYS A 109 23.83 8.32 -31.74
CA LYS A 109 23.33 6.94 -31.94
C LYS A 109 23.85 6.02 -30.85
N CYS A 110 25.17 6.04 -30.61
CA CYS A 110 25.80 5.24 -29.56
C CYS A 110 25.21 5.54 -28.18
N TYR A 111 25.00 6.82 -27.86
CA TYR A 111 24.39 7.21 -26.60
C TYR A 111 22.93 6.74 -26.47
N ALA A 112 22.11 6.90 -27.50
CA ALA A 112 20.72 6.45 -27.50
C ALA A 112 20.63 4.92 -27.37
N ILE A 113 21.49 4.17 -28.06
CA ILE A 113 21.58 2.70 -27.92
C ILE A 113 21.96 2.32 -26.48
N ARG A 114 22.95 3.00 -25.89
CA ARG A 114 23.36 2.77 -24.49
C ARG A 114 22.19 3.03 -23.53
N GLN A 115 21.44 4.10 -23.72
CA GLN A 115 20.25 4.40 -22.91
C GLN A 115 19.18 3.32 -23.06
N ALA A 116 18.86 2.92 -24.30
CA ALA A 116 17.91 1.84 -24.54
C ALA A 116 18.33 0.52 -23.88
N HIS A 117 19.62 0.18 -23.95
CA HIS A 117 20.16 -0.99 -23.27
C HIS A 117 20.01 -0.89 -21.74
N MET A 118 20.33 0.27 -21.14
CA MET A 118 20.16 0.49 -19.71
C MET A 118 18.71 0.27 -19.26
N TYR A 119 17.74 0.86 -19.95
CA TYR A 119 16.31 0.68 -19.61
C TYR A 119 15.86 -0.77 -19.75
N ARG A 120 16.36 -1.51 -20.74
CA ARG A 120 16.10 -2.96 -20.87
C ARG A 120 16.68 -3.76 -19.71
N GLN A 121 17.88 -3.40 -19.24
CA GLN A 121 18.48 -4.05 -18.07
C GLN A 121 17.67 -3.76 -16.80
N LEU A 122 17.21 -2.52 -16.61
CA LEU A 122 16.31 -2.16 -15.50
C LEU A 122 15.00 -2.96 -15.57
N ALA A 123 14.38 -3.10 -16.74
CA ALA A 123 13.16 -3.87 -16.92
C ALA A 123 13.36 -5.35 -16.54
N LYS A 124 14.46 -5.96 -17.00
CA LYS A 124 14.82 -7.34 -16.64
C LYS A 124 15.05 -7.52 -15.14
N HIS A 125 15.78 -6.57 -14.54
CA HIS A 125 16.06 -6.61 -13.10
C HIS A 125 14.78 -6.44 -12.28
N ALA A 126 13.93 -5.46 -12.62
CA ALA A 126 12.63 -5.26 -11.99
C ALA A 126 11.77 -6.52 -12.09
N HIS A 127 11.67 -7.13 -13.28
CA HIS A 127 10.96 -8.39 -13.46
C HIS A 127 11.50 -9.50 -12.53
N SER A 128 12.81 -9.69 -12.44
CA SER A 128 13.39 -10.71 -11.55
C SER A 128 13.07 -10.45 -10.07
N GLN A 129 13.08 -9.18 -9.64
CA GLN A 129 12.75 -8.80 -8.27
C GLN A 129 11.26 -8.97 -7.97
N PHE A 130 10.38 -8.69 -8.94
CA PHE A 130 8.94 -8.89 -8.77
C PHE A 130 8.57 -10.37 -8.72
N VAL A 131 9.19 -11.21 -9.55
CA VAL A 131 9.00 -12.68 -9.47
C VAL A 131 9.50 -13.26 -8.15
N GLU A 132 10.56 -12.70 -7.56
CA GLU A 132 11.07 -13.12 -6.24
C GLU A 132 10.05 -12.83 -5.11
N VAL A 133 9.39 -11.67 -5.16
CA VAL A 133 8.40 -11.26 -4.15
C VAL A 133 7.03 -11.90 -4.37
N ASP A 134 6.60 -12.00 -5.63
CA ASP A 134 5.35 -12.64 -6.06
C ASP A 134 5.65 -13.68 -7.16
N PRO A 135 5.78 -14.97 -6.80
CA PRO A 135 6.03 -16.04 -7.76
C PRO A 135 4.92 -16.23 -8.80
N THR A 136 3.74 -15.64 -8.60
CA THR A 136 2.63 -15.69 -9.57
C THR A 136 2.67 -14.56 -10.60
N PHE A 137 3.56 -13.58 -10.40
CA PHE A 137 3.77 -12.44 -11.28
C PHE A 137 4.18 -12.89 -12.70
N GLY A 138 3.41 -12.47 -13.71
CA GLY A 138 3.64 -12.84 -15.12
C GLY A 138 3.10 -14.20 -15.57
N HIS A 139 2.54 -15.01 -14.66
CA HIS A 139 1.87 -16.27 -15.02
C HIS A 139 0.36 -16.12 -15.25
N ASN A 140 -0.23 -15.00 -14.83
CA ASN A 140 -1.66 -14.72 -14.87
C ASN A 140 -2.01 -13.51 -15.76
N LEU A 141 -1.47 -13.48 -16.99
CA LEU A 141 -1.96 -12.60 -18.07
C LEU A 141 -2.10 -13.39 -19.37
#